data_AF-A0A1V4ZUI9-F1
#
_entry.id   AF-A0A1V4ZUI9-F1
#
_cell.length_a   1.000
_cell.length_b   1.000
_cell.length_c   1.000
_cell.angle_alpha   90.00
_cell.angle_beta   90.00
_cell.angle_gamma   90.00
#
_symmetry.space_group_name_H-M   'P 1'
#
loop_
_entity.id
_entity.type
_entity.pdbx_description
1 polymer ?
#
loop_
_entity_poly.entity_id
_entity_poly.type
_entity_poly.pdbx_seq_one_letter_code
_entity_poly.pdbx_strand_id
1 'polypeptide(L)'
;MRITHKPTYSFLLLTIALIFVNTLIAWLLSIPLGPGGEPSIYPAVAVMILFTLYFGAYGAIAAYAGGFIGAGILRGTVPPEVAVYWALADFWQALIPLVALRMLRINLDLSTRRDLVNVILFAVIINNAFGAAWGGVTLALGHVIEWAEVTSVFTSWFASNVILTALILLPALFYLTPKVAKSRLFVKEYWN
;
A
#
# COMPACT_ATOMS: atom_id res chain seq x y z
N MET A 1 28.71 -6.46 -16.93
CA MET A 1 27.83 -5.84 -17.95
C MET A 1 26.51 -5.47 -17.29
N ARG A 2 26.15 -4.18 -17.23
CA ARG A 2 24.83 -3.73 -16.79
C ARG A 2 23.86 -3.92 -17.97
N ILE A 3 22.97 -4.90 -17.88
CA ILE A 3 21.86 -5.01 -18.81
C ILE A 3 20.86 -3.94 -18.40
N THR A 4 20.93 -2.77 -19.02
CA THR A 4 19.92 -1.73 -18.91
C THR A 4 18.71 -2.17 -19.74
N HIS A 5 17.75 -2.83 -19.11
CA HIS A 5 16.48 -3.15 -19.76
C HIS A 5 15.71 -1.83 -20.00
N LYS A 6 15.44 -1.51 -21.27
CA LYS A 6 14.50 -0.44 -21.63
C LYS A 6 13.13 -0.77 -20.99
N PRO A 7 12.36 0.21 -20.49
CA PRO A 7 11.02 -0.05 -20.01
C PRO A 7 10.18 -0.61 -21.16
N THR A 8 9.97 -1.92 -21.14
CA THR A 8 9.19 -2.66 -22.13
C THR A 8 7.70 -2.46 -21.83
N TYR A 9 6.84 -2.60 -22.85
CA TYR A 9 5.37 -2.71 -22.70
C TYR A 9 4.92 -3.62 -21.53
N SER A 10 5.74 -4.58 -21.12
CA SER A 10 5.52 -5.44 -19.95
C SER A 10 5.30 -4.68 -18.63
N PHE A 11 6.01 -3.58 -18.37
CA PHE A 11 5.81 -2.80 -17.12
C PHE A 11 4.55 -1.95 -17.16
N LEU A 12 4.15 -1.48 -18.34
CA LEU A 12 2.86 -0.83 -18.54
C LEU A 12 1.71 -1.82 -18.28
N LEU A 13 1.76 -3.00 -18.92
CA LEU A 13 0.78 -4.07 -18.73
C LEU A 13 0.74 -4.54 -17.27
N LEU A 14 1.90 -4.68 -16.63
CA LEU A 14 2.00 -4.98 -15.21
C LEU A 14 1.29 -3.90 -14.39
N THR A 15 1.59 -2.62 -14.60
CA THR A 15 0.98 -1.52 -13.85
C THR A 15 -0.55 -1.54 -14.00
N ILE A 16 -1.06 -1.73 -15.22
CA ILE A 16 -2.51 -1.86 -15.47
C ILE A 16 -3.11 -3.05 -14.71
N ALA A 17 -2.43 -4.20 -14.73
CA ALA A 17 -2.89 -5.38 -13.99
C ALA A 17 -2.87 -5.14 -12.47
N LEU A 18 -1.84 -4.48 -11.94
CA LEU A 18 -1.75 -4.13 -10.52
C LEU A 18 -2.85 -3.15 -10.12
N ILE A 19 -3.16 -2.16 -10.95
CA ILE A 19 -4.29 -1.23 -10.72
C ILE A 19 -5.59 -2.02 -10.64
N PHE A 20 -5.85 -2.87 -11.63
CA PHE A 20 -7.08 -3.65 -11.68
C PHE A 20 -7.25 -4.56 -10.45
N VAL A 21 -6.21 -5.30 -10.08
CA VAL A 21 -6.23 -6.17 -8.89
C VAL A 21 -6.44 -5.34 -7.62
N ASN A 22 -5.72 -4.21 -7.48
CA ASN A 22 -5.86 -3.36 -6.30
C ASN A 22 -7.27 -2.74 -6.22
N THR A 23 -7.84 -2.30 -7.34
CA THR A 23 -9.23 -1.83 -7.42
C THR A 23 -10.22 -2.89 -6.94
N LEU A 24 -10.10 -4.13 -7.40
CA LEU A 24 -11.03 -5.20 -7.01
C LEU A 24 -10.94 -5.51 -5.51
N ILE A 25 -9.73 -5.56 -4.96
CA ILE A 25 -9.53 -5.80 -3.52
C ILE A 25 -10.10 -4.64 -2.71
N ALA A 26 -9.76 -3.40 -3.09
CA ALA A 26 -10.20 -2.18 -2.43
C ALA A 26 -11.72 -1.99 -2.49
N TRP A 27 -12.38 -2.47 -3.55
CA TRP A 27 -13.82 -2.40 -3.70
C TRP A 27 -14.55 -3.52 -2.94
N LEU A 28 -14.14 -4.78 -3.15
CA LEU A 28 -14.92 -5.96 -2.75
C LEU A 28 -14.59 -6.47 -1.36
N LEU A 29 -13.36 -6.28 -0.87
CA LEU A 29 -12.87 -6.89 0.37
C LEU A 29 -12.75 -5.91 1.53
N SER A 30 -13.07 -4.65 1.29
CA SER A 30 -13.01 -3.58 2.29
C SER A 30 -14.26 -3.58 3.17
N ILE A 31 -14.11 -3.51 4.49
CA ILE A 31 -15.24 -3.49 5.43
C ILE A 31 -15.22 -2.16 6.22
N PRO A 32 -16.26 -1.32 6.08
CA PRO A 32 -16.34 -0.05 6.78
C PRO A 32 -16.92 -0.29 8.19
N LEU A 33 -16.07 -0.20 9.21
CA LEU A 33 -16.50 -0.35 10.62
C LEU A 33 -16.32 0.97 11.40
N GLY A 34 -15.89 2.03 10.73
CA GLY A 34 -15.59 3.33 11.32
C GLY A 34 -16.73 4.35 11.15
N PRO A 35 -16.75 5.40 12.00
CA PRO A 35 -17.82 6.40 12.01
C PRO A 35 -17.96 7.21 10.70
N GLY A 36 -16.88 7.34 9.90
CA GLY A 36 -16.88 8.04 8.62
C GLY A 36 -17.10 7.14 7.40
N GLY A 37 -17.46 5.87 7.59
CA GLY A 37 -17.59 4.89 6.51
C GLY A 37 -16.26 4.46 5.88
N GLU A 38 -15.13 4.81 6.49
CA GLU A 38 -13.80 4.38 6.08
C GLU A 38 -13.60 2.88 6.32
N PRO A 39 -12.86 2.16 5.46
CA PRO A 39 -12.65 0.74 5.60
C PRO A 39 -11.72 0.42 6.77
N SER A 40 -12.31 0.07 7.91
CA SER A 40 -11.57 -0.38 9.09
C SER A 40 -10.92 -1.75 8.90
N ILE A 41 -11.35 -2.55 7.92
CA ILE A 41 -10.62 -3.73 7.44
C ILE A 41 -10.33 -3.48 5.97
N TYR A 42 -9.06 -3.28 5.64
CA TYR A 42 -8.63 -2.90 4.29
C TYR A 42 -7.47 -3.80 3.81
N PRO A 43 -7.75 -5.01 3.29
CA PRO A 43 -6.70 -5.96 2.89
C PRO A 43 -5.81 -5.45 1.73
N ALA A 44 -6.32 -4.50 0.94
CA ALA A 44 -5.59 -3.87 -0.16
C ALA A 44 -4.25 -3.28 0.31
N VAL A 45 -4.19 -2.76 1.55
CA VAL A 45 -2.96 -2.18 2.10
C VAL A 45 -1.77 -3.14 2.06
N ALA A 46 -1.97 -4.38 2.50
CA ALA A 46 -0.88 -5.35 2.57
C ALA A 46 -0.44 -5.79 1.18
N VAL A 47 -1.40 -5.96 0.28
CA VAL A 47 -1.17 -6.42 -1.09
C VAL A 47 -0.48 -5.33 -1.93
N MET A 48 -0.89 -4.08 -1.82
CA MET A 48 -0.27 -2.98 -2.55
C MET A 48 1.16 -2.71 -2.07
N ILE A 49 1.44 -2.85 -0.77
CA ILE A 49 2.82 -2.79 -0.23
C ILE A 49 3.65 -3.93 -0.83
N LEU A 50 3.13 -5.16 -0.83
CA LEU A 50 3.81 -6.32 -1.40
C LEU A 50 4.13 -6.12 -2.89
N PHE A 51 3.14 -5.66 -3.68
CA PHE A 51 3.32 -5.35 -5.09
C PHE A 51 4.36 -4.26 -5.30
N THR A 52 4.37 -3.24 -4.45
CA THR A 52 5.36 -2.16 -4.51
C THR A 52 6.76 -2.65 -4.17
N LEU A 53 6.91 -3.53 -3.19
CA LEU A 53 8.21 -4.10 -2.84
C LEU A 53 8.75 -5.06 -3.90
N TYR A 54 7.87 -5.71 -4.68
CA TYR A 54 8.26 -6.59 -5.78
C TYR A 54 8.46 -5.88 -7.11
N PHE A 55 7.64 -4.88 -7.40
CA PHE A 55 7.55 -4.24 -8.70
C PHE A 55 7.93 -2.75 -8.65
N GLY A 56 8.50 -2.28 -7.54
CA GLY A 56 8.97 -0.90 -7.40
C GLY A 56 7.86 0.13 -7.46
N ALA A 57 8.18 1.32 -7.97
CA ALA A 57 7.28 2.47 -8.01
C ALA A 57 6.02 2.24 -8.88
N TYR A 58 6.04 1.26 -9.80
CA TYR A 58 4.85 0.81 -10.51
C TYR A 58 3.75 0.32 -9.56
N GLY A 59 4.14 -0.39 -8.49
CA GLY A 59 3.21 -0.82 -7.44
C GLY A 59 2.65 0.35 -6.64
N ALA A 60 3.45 1.39 -6.36
CA ALA A 60 2.98 2.57 -5.63
C ALA A 60 1.97 3.39 -6.45
N ILE A 61 2.22 3.54 -7.76
CA ILE A 61 1.25 4.14 -8.68
C ILE A 61 -0.05 3.32 -8.70
N ALA A 62 0.07 1.99 -8.74
CA ALA A 62 -1.09 1.10 -8.69
C ALA A 62 -1.84 1.15 -7.36
N ALA A 63 -1.15 1.38 -6.24
CA ALA A 63 -1.74 1.60 -4.93
C ALA A 63 -2.68 2.81 -4.98
N TYR A 64 -2.17 3.97 -5.44
CA TYR A 64 -2.97 5.18 -5.60
C TYR A 64 -4.17 4.99 -6.52
N ALA A 65 -3.92 4.60 -7.78
CA ALA A 65 -4.98 4.53 -8.78
C ALA A 65 -6.00 3.43 -8.44
N GLY A 66 -5.53 2.30 -7.92
CA GLY A 66 -6.40 1.20 -7.50
C GLY A 66 -7.29 1.58 -6.31
N GLY A 67 -6.72 2.23 -5.29
CA GLY A 67 -7.43 2.72 -4.11
C GLY A 67 -8.44 3.82 -4.46
N PHE A 68 -8.03 4.79 -5.28
CA PHE A 68 -8.91 5.85 -5.78
C PHE A 68 -10.13 5.28 -6.51
N ILE A 69 -9.92 4.37 -7.46
CA ILE A 69 -11.04 3.78 -8.22
C ILE A 69 -11.88 2.86 -7.33
N GLY A 70 -11.25 1.95 -6.59
CA GLY A 70 -11.95 0.90 -5.84
C GLY A 70 -12.61 1.40 -4.56
N ALA A 71 -11.83 1.97 -3.65
CA ALA A 71 -12.33 2.45 -2.37
C ALA A 71 -12.91 3.87 -2.45
N GLY A 72 -12.39 4.73 -3.33
CA GLY A 72 -12.90 6.09 -3.52
C GLY A 72 -14.19 6.14 -4.36
N ILE A 73 -14.09 5.76 -5.63
CA ILE A 73 -15.19 5.96 -6.60
C ILE A 73 -16.23 4.84 -6.54
N LEU A 74 -15.82 3.57 -6.67
CA LEU A 74 -16.77 2.45 -6.78
C LEU A 74 -17.49 2.15 -5.45
N ARG A 75 -16.86 2.46 -4.32
CA ARG A 75 -17.50 2.36 -3.00
C ARG A 75 -18.58 3.41 -2.80
N GLY A 76 -18.34 4.63 -3.30
CA GLY A 76 -19.25 5.77 -3.14
C GLY A 76 -19.40 6.29 -1.72
N THR A 77 -18.48 5.96 -0.80
CA THR A 77 -18.55 6.39 0.62
C THR A 77 -17.88 7.75 0.86
N VAL A 78 -17.02 8.19 -0.04
CA VAL A 78 -16.27 9.45 0.04
C VAL A 78 -16.59 10.28 -1.20
N PRO A 79 -16.85 11.61 -1.08
CA PRO A 79 -17.07 12.46 -2.24
C PRO A 79 -15.90 12.37 -3.24
N PRO A 80 -16.13 12.33 -4.57
CA PRO A 80 -15.07 12.12 -5.55
C PRO A 80 -13.91 13.11 -5.45
N GLU A 81 -14.20 14.38 -5.14
CA GLU A 81 -13.21 15.44 -4.94
C GLU A 81 -12.32 15.17 -3.72
N VAL A 82 -12.88 14.61 -2.65
CA VAL A 82 -12.15 14.19 -1.45
C VAL A 82 -11.35 12.93 -1.74
N ALA A 83 -11.93 11.99 -2.49
CA ALA A 83 -11.31 10.71 -2.82
C ALA A 83 -9.97 10.87 -3.56
N VAL A 84 -9.81 11.92 -4.38
CA VAL A 84 -8.56 12.21 -5.12
C VAL A 84 -7.37 12.31 -4.16
N TYR A 85 -7.47 13.14 -3.12
CA TYR A 85 -6.36 13.34 -2.20
C TYR A 85 -6.39 12.36 -1.02
N TRP A 86 -7.56 11.84 -0.63
CA TRP A 86 -7.68 10.79 0.37
C TRP A 86 -6.96 9.49 -0.07
N ALA A 87 -7.07 9.11 -1.34
CA ALA A 87 -6.38 7.94 -1.91
C ALA A 87 -4.84 8.04 -1.91
N LEU A 88 -4.28 9.22 -1.62
CA LEU A 88 -2.84 9.35 -1.38
C LEU A 88 -2.40 8.61 -0.10
N ALA A 89 -3.32 8.27 0.81
CA ALA A 89 -3.01 7.37 1.93
C ALA A 89 -2.39 6.06 1.43
N ASP A 90 -3.01 5.43 0.42
CA ASP A 90 -2.50 4.19 -0.19
C ASP A 90 -1.16 4.39 -0.88
N PHE A 91 -1.00 5.52 -1.57
CA PHE A 91 0.27 5.89 -2.19
C PHE A 91 1.40 5.97 -1.16
N TRP A 92 1.20 6.70 -0.07
CA TRP A 92 2.21 6.86 0.98
C TRP A 92 2.49 5.54 1.69
N GLN A 93 1.45 4.76 1.99
CA GLN A 93 1.59 3.46 2.62
C GLN A 93 2.45 2.48 1.81
N ALA A 94 2.38 2.56 0.49
CA ALA A 94 3.21 1.78 -0.42
C ALA A 94 4.60 2.39 -0.66
N LEU A 95 4.70 3.72 -0.82
CA LEU A 95 5.94 4.39 -1.18
C LEU A 95 6.96 4.42 -0.03
N ILE A 96 6.50 4.66 1.21
CA ILE A 96 7.37 4.71 2.40
C ILE A 96 8.24 3.45 2.53
N PRO A 97 7.69 2.22 2.51
CA PRO A 97 8.52 1.03 2.63
C PRO A 97 9.42 0.82 1.42
N LEU A 98 8.99 1.19 0.21
CA LEU A 98 9.87 1.13 -0.96
C LEU A 98 11.12 1.97 -0.74
N VAL A 99 10.93 3.25 -0.40
CA VAL A 99 12.04 4.19 -0.20
C VAL A 99 12.93 3.74 0.95
N ALA A 100 12.35 3.48 2.12
CA ALA A 100 13.12 3.12 3.30
C ALA A 100 13.92 1.82 3.13
N LEU A 101 13.28 0.75 2.65
CA LEU A 101 13.94 -0.55 2.52
C LEU A 101 15.01 -0.57 1.43
N ARG A 102 14.83 0.20 0.33
CA ARG A 102 15.87 0.34 -0.70
C ARG A 102 17.04 1.19 -0.22
N MET A 103 16.78 2.33 0.44
CA MET A 103 17.83 3.16 1.03
C MET A 103 18.68 2.39 2.05
N LEU A 104 18.04 1.55 2.87
CA LEU A 104 18.70 0.74 3.89
C LEU A 104 19.29 -0.58 3.35
N ARG A 105 19.10 -0.86 2.05
CA ARG A 105 19.54 -2.08 1.36
C ARG A 105 19.08 -3.35 2.10
N ILE A 106 17.78 -3.40 2.40
CA ILE A 106 17.14 -4.50 3.10
C ILE A 106 16.83 -5.64 2.13
N ASN A 107 17.18 -6.87 2.52
CA ASN A 107 16.82 -8.05 1.76
C ASN A 107 15.37 -8.46 2.06
N LEU A 108 14.55 -8.54 1.02
CA LEU A 108 13.12 -8.88 1.16
C LEU A 108 12.87 -10.37 1.42
N ASP A 109 13.92 -11.21 1.40
CA ASP A 109 13.85 -12.61 1.81
C ASP A 109 13.89 -12.79 3.34
N LEU A 110 14.03 -11.69 4.09
CA LEU A 110 14.04 -11.65 5.55
C LEU A 110 15.10 -12.58 6.17
N SER A 111 16.22 -12.76 5.46
CA SER A 111 17.33 -13.64 5.85
C SER A 111 18.02 -13.23 7.15
N THR A 112 17.90 -11.97 7.57
CA THR A 112 18.51 -11.48 8.81
C THR A 112 17.49 -10.82 9.75
N ARG A 113 17.81 -10.81 11.05
CA ARG A 113 17.02 -10.06 12.05
C ARG A 113 16.95 -8.57 11.72
N ARG A 114 18.02 -8.00 11.14
CA ARG A 114 18.04 -6.61 10.68
C ARG A 114 16.98 -6.39 9.61
N ASP A 115 16.87 -7.28 8.64
CA ASP A 115 15.91 -7.18 7.55
C ASP A 115 14.48 -7.28 8.07
N LEU A 116 14.21 -8.26 8.94
CA LEU A 116 12.91 -8.43 9.59
C LEU A 116 12.49 -7.18 10.40
N VAL A 117 13.38 -6.64 11.23
CA VAL A 117 13.08 -5.46 12.05
C VAL A 117 12.79 -4.24 11.19
N ASN A 118 13.56 -4.00 10.12
CA ASN A 118 13.32 -2.86 9.24
C ASN A 118 12.04 -3.02 8.41
N VAL A 119 11.72 -4.24 7.99
CA VAL A 119 10.44 -4.53 7.31
C VAL A 119 9.26 -4.29 8.24
N ILE A 120 9.31 -4.76 9.49
CA ILE A 120 8.26 -4.47 10.48
C ILE A 120 8.17 -2.95 10.69
N LEU A 121 9.29 -2.27 10.91
CA LEU A 121 9.29 -0.84 11.20
C LEU A 121 8.70 -0.01 10.05
N PHE A 122 9.17 -0.21 8.82
CA PHE A 122 8.83 0.66 7.69
C PHE A 122 7.65 0.17 6.85
N ALA A 123 7.45 -1.14 6.74
CA ALA A 123 6.40 -1.73 5.91
C ALA A 123 5.17 -2.18 6.70
N VAL A 124 5.24 -2.20 8.04
CA VAL A 124 4.08 -2.51 8.89
C VAL A 124 3.70 -1.35 9.80
N ILE A 125 4.64 -0.69 10.47
CA ILE A 125 4.32 0.32 11.49
C ILE A 125 4.26 1.73 10.90
N ILE A 126 5.39 2.27 10.43
CA ILE A 126 5.49 3.69 10.04
C ILE A 126 4.54 4.00 8.89
N ASN A 127 4.53 3.18 7.85
CA ASN A 127 3.68 3.43 6.69
C ASN A 127 2.19 3.46 7.05
N ASN A 128 1.74 2.54 7.89
CA ASN A 128 0.34 2.47 8.34
C ASN A 128 -0.02 3.63 9.26
N ALA A 129 0.91 4.14 10.08
CA ALA A 129 0.71 5.36 10.85
C ALA A 129 0.53 6.57 9.91
N PHE A 130 1.37 6.68 8.88
CA PHE A 130 1.23 7.74 7.88
C PHE A 130 -0.08 7.64 7.10
N GLY A 131 -0.47 6.44 6.67
CA GLY A 131 -1.74 6.21 5.97
C GLY A 131 -2.95 6.57 6.82
N ALA A 132 -3.00 6.12 8.07
CA ALA A 132 -4.09 6.42 8.98
C ALA A 132 -4.17 7.93 9.31
N ALA A 133 -3.03 8.59 9.50
CA ALA A 133 -2.98 10.03 9.74
C ALA A 133 -3.46 10.81 8.52
N TRP A 134 -2.94 10.47 7.33
CA TRP A 134 -3.34 11.10 6.08
C TRP A 134 -4.83 10.89 5.81
N GLY A 135 -5.32 9.65 5.92
CA GLY A 135 -6.73 9.29 5.72
C GLY A 135 -7.66 10.05 6.67
N GLY A 136 -7.38 10.04 7.98
CA GLY A 136 -8.20 10.76 8.96
C GLY A 136 -8.23 12.27 8.74
N VAL A 137 -7.07 12.90 8.51
CA VAL A 137 -6.97 14.34 8.26
C VAL A 137 -7.68 14.74 6.98
N THR A 138 -7.53 13.97 5.91
CA THR A 138 -8.15 14.29 4.61
C THR A 138 -9.67 14.12 4.61
N LEU A 139 -10.21 13.15 5.38
CA LEU A 139 -11.65 13.03 5.60
C LEU A 139 -12.21 14.24 6.35
N ALA A 140 -11.51 14.72 7.39
CA ALA A 140 -11.94 15.91 8.13
C ALA A 140 -11.84 17.20 7.29
N LEU A 141 -10.78 17.34 6.49
CA LEU A 141 -10.63 18.43 5.53
C LEU A 141 -11.74 18.43 4.47
N GLY A 142 -12.19 17.24 4.06
CA GLY A 142 -13.30 17.06 3.12
C GLY A 142 -14.69 17.16 3.75
N HIS A 143 -14.79 17.50 5.05
CA HIS A 143 -16.04 17.53 5.80
C HIS A 143 -16.82 16.20 5.78
N VAL A 144 -16.13 15.08 5.59
CA VAL A 144 -16.72 13.74 5.65
C VAL A 144 -16.87 13.28 7.11
N ILE A 145 -15.95 13.71 7.97
CA ILE A 145 -15.97 13.51 9.42
C ILE A 145 -15.70 14.83 10.12
N GLU A 146 -16.04 14.91 11.41
CA GLU A 146 -15.63 16.01 12.27
C GLU A 146 -14.16 15.90 12.69
N TRP A 147 -13.51 17.04 12.95
CA TRP A 147 -12.12 17.06 13.44
C TRP A 147 -11.93 16.30 14.76
N ALA A 148 -12.98 16.26 15.60
CA ALA A 148 -12.99 15.50 16.85
C ALA A 148 -12.90 13.98 16.62
N GLU A 149 -13.29 13.49 15.44
CA GLU A 149 -13.32 12.06 15.10
C GLU A 149 -11.98 11.56 14.56
N VAL A 150 -11.08 12.46 14.13
CA VAL A 150 -9.78 12.11 13.50
C VAL A 150 -8.97 11.15 14.35
N THR A 151 -8.92 11.32 15.68
CA THR A 151 -8.18 10.43 16.57
C THR A 151 -8.77 9.02 16.62
N SER A 152 -10.09 8.92 16.56
CA SER A 152 -10.81 7.64 16.54
C SER A 152 -10.56 6.89 15.23
N VAL A 153 -10.70 7.61 14.11
CA VAL A 153 -10.42 7.11 12.75
C VAL A 153 -8.96 6.68 12.63
N PHE A 154 -8.02 7.50 13.10
CA PHE A 154 -6.60 7.16 13.12
C PHE A 154 -6.35 5.85 13.86
N THR A 155 -6.89 5.73 15.07
CA THR A 155 -6.60 4.59 15.95
C THR A 155 -7.16 3.29 15.39
N SER A 156 -8.41 3.30 14.93
CA SER A 156 -9.06 2.11 14.36
C SER A 156 -8.38 1.68 13.07
N TRP A 157 -8.09 2.62 12.17
CA TRP A 157 -7.46 2.34 10.88
C TRP A 157 -6.01 1.86 11.07
N PHE A 158 -5.23 2.54 11.92
CA PHE A 158 -3.85 2.14 12.21
C PHE A 158 -3.79 0.72 12.79
N ALA A 159 -4.58 0.42 13.82
CA ALA A 159 -4.56 -0.88 14.49
C ALA A 159 -4.89 -2.01 13.52
N SER A 160 -5.97 -1.86 12.76
CA SER A 160 -6.39 -2.88 11.80
C SER A 160 -5.38 -3.08 10.67
N ASN A 161 -4.85 -1.99 10.11
CA ASN A 161 -3.87 -2.09 9.04
C ASN A 161 -2.57 -2.74 9.51
N VAL A 162 -2.09 -2.42 10.72
CA VAL A 162 -0.89 -3.05 11.29
C VAL A 162 -1.08 -4.57 11.37
N ILE A 163 -2.23 -5.01 11.88
CA ILE A 163 -2.57 -6.44 12.00
C ILE A 163 -2.62 -7.10 10.62
N LEU A 164 -3.42 -6.55 9.69
CA LEU A 164 -3.57 -7.11 8.34
C LEU A 164 -2.25 -7.14 7.57
N THR A 165 -1.48 -6.05 7.65
CA THR A 165 -0.19 -5.95 6.98
C THR A 165 0.78 -6.98 7.55
N ALA A 166 0.88 -7.12 8.87
CA ALA A 166 1.75 -8.14 9.47
C ALA A 166 1.36 -9.56 9.05
N LEU A 167 0.06 -9.87 9.08
CA LEU A 167 -0.47 -11.21 8.77
C LEU A 167 -0.33 -11.60 7.30
N ILE A 168 -0.40 -10.64 6.37
CA ILE A 168 -0.35 -10.92 4.93
C ILE A 168 1.05 -10.69 4.39
N LEU A 169 1.66 -9.54 4.68
CA LEU A 169 2.94 -9.12 4.11
C LEU A 169 4.09 -10.02 4.58
N LEU A 170 4.21 -10.29 5.89
CA LEU A 170 5.36 -11.03 6.39
C LEU A 170 5.42 -12.47 5.86
N PRO A 171 4.32 -13.27 5.92
CA PRO A 171 4.34 -14.59 5.30
C PRO A 171 4.58 -14.53 3.79
N ALA A 172 3.99 -13.56 3.09
CA ALA A 172 4.22 -13.40 1.66
C ALA A 172 5.71 -13.14 1.34
N LEU A 173 6.38 -12.30 2.13
CA LEU A 173 7.82 -12.04 1.95
C LEU A 173 8.66 -13.29 2.25
N PHE A 174 8.33 -14.06 3.29
CA PHE A 174 9.04 -15.31 3.59
C PHE A 174 8.88 -16.38 2.49
N TYR A 175 7.66 -16.59 2.00
CA TYR A 175 7.37 -17.74 1.12
C TYR A 175 7.38 -17.41 -0.38
N LEU A 176 7.06 -16.17 -0.75
CA LEU A 176 6.91 -15.77 -2.15
C LEU A 176 8.12 -15.02 -2.67
N THR A 177 8.84 -14.23 -1.86
CA THR A 177 10.03 -13.48 -2.34
C THR A 177 11.03 -14.38 -3.06
N PRO A 178 11.41 -15.58 -2.56
CA PRO A 178 12.39 -16.44 -3.25
C PRO A 178 11.91 -16.92 -4.63
N LYS A 179 10.59 -16.94 -4.87
CA LYS A 179 9.98 -17.33 -6.15
C LYS A 179 9.86 -16.12 -7.08
N VAL A 180 9.33 -15.01 -6.58
CA VAL A 180 9.08 -13.80 -7.35
C VAL A 180 10.39 -13.12 -7.75
N ALA A 181 11.43 -13.15 -6.91
CA ALA A 181 12.74 -12.55 -7.20
C ALA A 181 13.47 -13.18 -8.40
N LYS A 182 13.03 -14.36 -8.86
CA LYS A 182 13.54 -15.03 -10.08
C LYS A 182 12.86 -14.52 -11.36
N SER A 183 11.74 -13.80 -11.23
CA SER A 183 11.00 -13.23 -12.34
C SER A 183 11.74 -12.06 -12.97
N ARG A 184 11.57 -11.89 -14.29
CA ARG A 184 12.07 -10.71 -15.03
C ARG A 184 11.35 -9.40 -14.64
N LEU A 185 10.22 -9.50 -13.98
CA LEU A 185 9.42 -8.34 -13.55
C LEU A 185 9.83 -7.84 -12.16
N PHE A 186 10.67 -8.56 -11.42
CA PHE A 186 11.10 -8.14 -10.10
C PHE A 186 12.03 -6.94 -10.18
N VAL A 187 11.68 -5.86 -9.48
CA VAL A 187 12.39 -4.58 -9.49
C VAL A 187 13.27 -4.46 -8.25
N LYS A 188 14.59 -4.34 -8.46
CA LYS A 188 15.58 -4.33 -7.36
C LYS A 188 15.77 -2.97 -6.74
N GLU A 189 15.67 -1.91 -7.53
CA GLU A 189 15.76 -0.53 -7.10
C GLU A 189 14.34 0.07 -7.02
N TYR A 190 14.12 1.21 -7.67
CA TYR A 190 12.81 1.88 -7.74
C TYR A 190 12.05 1.57 -9.02
N TRP A 191 12.76 1.43 -10.14
CA TRP A 191 12.17 1.25 -11.48
C TRP A 191 12.81 0.10 -12.29
N ASN A 192 13.97 -0.41 -11.84
CA ASN A 192 14.78 -1.43 -12.50
C ASN A 192 15.27 -2.50 -11.51
#